data_AF-A0A349SBM8-F1
#
_entry.id   AF-A0A349SBM8-F1
#
_cell.length_a   1.000
_cell.length_b   1.000
_cell.length_c   1.000
_cell.angle_alpha   90.00
_cell.angle_beta   90.00
_cell.angle_gamma   90.00
#
_symmetry.space_group_name_H-M   'P 1'
#
loop_
_entity.id
_entity.type
_entity.pdbx_description
1 polymer ?
#
loop_
_entity_poly.entity_id
_entity_poly.type
_entity_poly.pdbx_seq_one_letter_code
_entity_poly.pdbx_strand_id
1 'polypeptide(L)' 'MAVVALTALSSQLASALEEGDKAPDFALQASDGKTYTLSEFVGVRPVVIAFFPKAFTGG' A
#
# COMPACT_ATOMS: atom_id res chain seq x y z
N MET A 1 -38.57 18.26 6.21
CA MET A 1 -37.95 17.46 5.14
C MET A 1 -36.52 17.92 4.97
N ALA A 2 -35.61 17.41 5.80
CA ALA A 2 -34.18 17.65 5.64
C ALA A 2 -33.57 16.35 5.13
N VAL A 3 -33.08 16.38 3.90
CA VAL A 3 -32.50 15.23 3.21
C VAL A 3 -31.22 14.84 3.93
N VAL A 4 -31.20 13.62 4.47
CA VAL A 4 -30.01 12.94 4.97
C VAL A 4 -29.16 12.58 3.76
N ALA A 5 -28.07 13.31 3.53
CA ALA A 5 -27.04 12.89 2.59
C ALA A 5 -26.20 11.80 3.27
N LEU A 6 -26.62 10.55 3.13
CA LEU A 6 -25.81 9.39 3.46
C LEU A 6 -24.70 9.28 2.40
N THR A 7 -23.59 9.97 2.61
CA THR A 7 -22.37 9.74 1.84
C THR A 7 -21.98 8.29 2.06
N ALA A 8 -22.12 7.48 1.01
CA ALA A 8 -21.74 6.08 1.00
C ALA A 8 -20.33 5.93 1.58
N LEU A 9 -20.20 5.14 2.65
CA LEU A 9 -18.94 4.49 2.95
C LEU A 9 -18.66 3.58 1.75
N SER A 10 -17.94 4.10 0.76
CA SER A 10 -17.32 3.27 -0.26
C SER A 10 -16.39 2.33 0.48
N SER A 11 -16.87 1.11 0.69
CA SER A 11 -16.06 0.00 1.14
C SER A 11 -14.84 -0.06 0.23
N GLN A 12 -13.67 0.34 0.73
CA GLN A 12 -12.40 -0.01 0.13
C GLN A 12 -12.26 -1.53 0.27
N LEU A 13 -12.96 -2.28 -0.59
CA LEU A 13 -12.50 -3.59 -0.96
C LEU A 13 -11.17 -3.30 -1.66
N ALA A 14 -10.07 -3.50 -0.93
CA ALA A 14 -8.78 -3.67 -1.56
C ALA A 14 -8.95 -4.88 -2.49
N SER A 15 -9.18 -4.62 -3.78
CA SER A 15 -9.06 -5.66 -4.78
C SER A 15 -7.66 -6.22 -4.63
N ALA A 16 -7.55 -7.53 -4.44
CA ALA A 16 -6.25 -8.18 -4.41
C ALA A 16 -5.59 -7.89 -5.75
N LEU A 17 -4.31 -7.50 -5.71
CA LEU A 17 -3.54 -7.23 -6.91
C LEU A 17 -3.37 -8.55 -7.68
N GLU A 18 -3.63 -8.53 -8.99
CA GLU A 18 -3.49 -9.70 -9.86
C GLU A 18 -2.18 -9.65 -10.67
N GLU A 19 -1.85 -10.74 -11.34
CA GLU A 19 -0.69 -10.78 -12.23
C GLU A 19 -0.87 -9.82 -13.40
N GLY A 20 0.14 -8.99 -13.67
CA GLY A 20 0.11 -7.98 -14.72
C GLY A 20 -0.43 -6.61 -14.27
N ASP A 21 -1.07 -6.53 -13.11
CA ASP A 21 -1.44 -5.25 -12.52
C ASP A 21 -0.20 -4.42 -12.18
N LYS A 22 -0.29 -3.13 -12.45
CA LYS A 22 0.73 -2.20 -12.00
C LYS A 22 0.65 -2.07 -10.48
N ALA A 23 1.76 -2.33 -9.79
CA ALA A 23 1.86 -2.11 -8.35
C ALA A 23 1.48 -0.65 -7.98
N PRO A 24 0.59 -0.44 -6.99
CA PRO A 24 0.26 0.89 -6.50
C PRO A 24 1.50 1.57 -5.92
N ASP A 25 1.62 2.88 -6.17
CA ASP A 25 2.71 3.65 -5.59
C ASP A 25 2.47 3.90 -4.10
N PHE A 26 3.54 3.89 -3.32
CA PHE A 26 3.51 4.20 -1.90
C PHE A 26 4.85 4.80 -1.46
N ALA A 27 4.80 5.60 -0.40
CA ALA A 27 5.97 6.16 0.25
C ALA A 27 5.99 5.73 1.72
N LEU A 28 7.10 5.16 2.17
CA LEU A 28 7.27 4.68 3.54
C LEU A 28 8.62 5.11 4.09
N GLN A 29 8.65 5.43 5.38
CA GLN A 29 9.90 5.63 6.10
C GLN A 29 10.55 4.28 6.41
N ALA A 30 11.82 4.14 6.04
CA ALA A 30 12.62 2.97 6.35
C ALA A 30 13.34 3.12 7.70
N SER A 31 13.97 2.04 8.16
CA SER A 31 14.72 2.01 9.43
C SER A 31 15.94 2.94 9.47
N ASP A 32 16.39 3.43 8.31
CA ASP A 32 17.46 4.44 8.20
C ASP A 32 16.95 5.89 8.37
N GLY A 33 15.64 6.06 8.60
CA GLY A 33 14.97 7.35 8.77
C GLY A 33 14.62 8.06 7.46
N LYS A 34 15.02 7.52 6.30
CA LYS A 34 14.70 8.08 4.99
C LYS A 34 13.33 7.57 4.51
N THR A 35 12.66 8.39 3.72
CA THR A 35 11.43 7.99 3.02
C THR A 35 11.79 7.54 1.61
N TYR A 36 11.26 6.39 1.21
CA TYR A 36 11.41 5.84 -0.12
C TYR A 36 10.05 5.68 -0.78
N THR A 37 9.97 5.96 -2.07
CA THR A 37 8.78 5.84 -2.91
C THR A 37 8.98 4.69 -3.90
N LEU A 38 7.98 3.82 -4.08
CA LEU A 38 8.10 2.67 -4.97
C LEU A 38 8.49 3.08 -6.40
N SER A 39 7.93 4.19 -6.90
CA SER A 39 8.24 4.75 -8.22
C SER A 39 9.72 5.04 -8.48
N GLU A 40 10.54 5.26 -7.44
CA GLU A 40 11.98 5.52 -7.60
C GLU A 40 12.77 4.29 -8.12
N PHE A 41 12.20 3.10 -7.95
CA PHE A 41 12.86 1.84 -8.33
C PHE A 41 12.30 1.23 -9.62
N VAL A 42 11.15 1.70 -10.09
CA VAL A 42 10.50 1.20 -11.31
C VAL A 42 11.39 1.44 -12.52
N GLY A 43 11.68 0.37 -13.28
CA GLY A 43 12.56 0.42 -14.46
C GLY A 43 14.07 0.50 -14.13
N VAL A 44 14.43 0.68 -12.86
CA VAL A 44 15.83 0.67 -12.41
C VAL A 44 16.26 -0.73 -12.01
N ARG A 45 15.43 -1.44 -11.23
CA ARG A 45 15.70 -2.81 -10.77
C ARG A 45 14.41 -3.54 -10.35
N PRO A 46 14.41 -4.88 -10.32
CA PRO A 46 13.31 -5.64 -9.72
C PRO A 46 13.14 -5.33 -8.23
N VAL A 47 11.90 -5.33 -7.75
CA VAL A 47 11.54 -5.06 -6.35
C VAL A 47 10.62 -6.17 -5.84
N VAL A 48 10.88 -6.67 -4.64
CA VAL A 48 10.04 -7.65 -3.93
C VAL A 48 9.47 -7.00 -2.69
N ILE A 49 8.15 -7.08 -2.50
CA ILE A 49 7.45 -6.54 -1.33
C ILE A 49 7.03 -7.69 -0.43
N ALA A 50 7.50 -7.69 0.81
CA ALA A 50 7.15 -8.69 1.82
C ALA A 50 6.51 -8.02 3.03
N PHE A 51 5.30 -8.43 3.37
CA PHE A 51 4.58 -7.97 4.56
C PHE A 51 4.77 -8.99 5.69
N PHE A 52 4.98 -8.49 6.91
CA PHE A 52 5.03 -9.31 8.12
C PHE A 52 4.26 -8.61 9.25
N PRO A 53 3.69 -9.35 10.22
CA PRO A 53 2.74 -8.76 11.17
C PRO A 53 3.39 -7.78 12.15
N LYS A 54 4.52 -8.18 12.73
CA LYS A 54 5.22 -7.40 13.76
C LYS A 54 6.67 -7.84 13.90
N ALA A 55 7.55 -6.89 14.19
CA ALA A 55 8.95 -7.18 14.49
C ALA A 55 9.10 -7.74 15.92
N PHE A 56 10.17 -8.52 16.14
CA PHE A 56 10.59 -9.03 17.46
C PHE A 56 9.56 -9.91 18.18
N THR A 57 8.72 -10.65 17.45
CA THR A 57 7.82 -11.67 18.00
C THR A 57 8.22 -13.06 17.52
N GLY A 58 8.04 -14.08 18.36
CA GLY A 58 7.95 -15.46 17.88
C GLY A 58 6.65 -15.60 17.10
N GLY A 59 6.72 -16.22 15.92
CA GLY A 59 5.56 -16.41 15.03
C GLY A 59 4.43 -17.22 15.66
#